data_AF-A0A6G3LEW2-F1
#
_entry.id   AF-A0A6G3LEW2-F1
#
_cell.length_a   1.000
_cell.length_b   1.000
_cell.length_c   1.000
_cell.angle_alpha   90.00
_cell.angle_beta   90.00
_cell.angle_gamma   90.00
#
_symmetry.space_group_name_H-M   'P 1'
#
loop_
_entity.id
_entity.type
_entity.pdbx_description
1 polymer ?
#
loop_
_entity_poly.entity_id
_entity_poly.type
_entity_poly.pdbx_seq_one_letter_code
_entity_poly.pdbx_strand_id
1 'polypeptide(L)'
;MSEMKRLMQRLKKSKPQFHRRLFHEFAKFKNRDSWRKPKGIDNPMRRKLKGTPPTVEIGYKNPEIIRGLHPSGLRPIVVENKSQIEKLDPKKHIVYISKRVGLRKKLELVKSLKEKGFRIANEVEAKEVE
;
A
#
# COMPACT_ATOMS: atom_id res chain seq x y z
N MET A 1 -13.14 -8.43 15.73
CA MET A 1 -12.27 -7.49 14.99
C MET A 1 -11.49 -6.66 16.00
N SER A 2 -10.15 -6.73 15.98
CA SER A 2 -9.30 -5.87 16.82
C SER A 2 -9.61 -4.38 16.59
N GLU A 3 -9.59 -3.60 17.67
CA GLU A 3 -9.85 -2.15 17.66
C GLU A 3 -9.01 -1.40 16.63
N MET A 4 -7.74 -1.79 16.48
CA MET A 4 -6.82 -1.21 15.50
C MET A 4 -7.31 -1.41 14.06
N LYS A 5 -7.86 -2.58 13.73
CA LYS A 5 -8.39 -2.87 12.39
C LYS A 5 -9.63 -2.03 12.08
N ARG A 6 -10.48 -1.78 13.08
CA ARG A 6 -11.63 -0.86 12.94
C ARG A 6 -11.17 0.57 12.69
N LEU A 7 -10.17 1.04 13.44
CA LEU A 7 -9.58 2.36 13.25
C LEU A 7 -9.00 2.53 11.84
N MET A 8 -8.22 1.56 11.36
CA MET A 8 -7.66 1.58 10.00
C MET A 8 -8.75 1.64 8.93
N GLN A 9 -9.82 0.86 9.07
CA GLN A 9 -10.92 0.84 8.10
C GLN A 9 -11.68 2.18 8.08
N ARG A 10 -11.95 2.75 9.26
CA ARG A 10 -12.60 4.07 9.39
C ARG A 10 -11.76 5.16 8.70
N LEU A 11 -10.47 5.21 8.99
CA LEU A 11 -9.55 6.21 8.42
C LEU A 11 -9.33 6.04 6.92
N LYS A 12 -9.32 4.78 6.43
CA LYS A 12 -9.27 4.52 4.98
C LYS A 12 -10.54 5.00 4.29
N LYS A 13 -11.71 4.79 4.90
CA LYS A 13 -13.01 5.19 4.32
C LYS A 13 -13.18 6.71 4.30
N SER A 14 -12.69 7.42 5.32
CA SER A 14 -12.81 8.88 5.39
C SER A 14 -11.84 9.62 4.46
N LYS A 15 -10.80 8.95 3.95
CA LYS A 15 -9.78 9.59 3.12
C LYS A 15 -10.27 9.72 1.67
N PRO A 16 -10.26 10.94 1.12
CA PRO A 16 -10.53 11.13 -0.30
C PRO A 16 -9.36 10.58 -1.14
N GLN A 17 -9.66 10.24 -2.39
CA GLN A 17 -8.62 10.04 -3.39
C GLN A 17 -8.18 11.41 -3.91
N PHE A 18 -6.87 11.64 -3.93
CA PHE A 18 -6.30 12.91 -4.37
C PHE A 18 -5.95 12.87 -5.85
N HIS A 19 -6.88 13.34 -6.67
CA HIS A 19 -6.68 13.45 -8.11
C HIS A 19 -6.22 14.86 -8.50
N ARG A 20 -5.54 14.99 -9.64
CA ARG A 20 -5.28 16.30 -10.25
C ARG A 20 -6.57 16.93 -10.79
N ARG A 21 -6.54 18.25 -11.02
CA ARG A 21 -7.65 18.94 -11.70
C ARG A 21 -7.87 18.36 -13.10
N LEU A 22 -9.15 18.22 -13.49
CA LEU A 22 -9.61 17.73 -14.79
C LEU A 22 -9.11 16.31 -15.14
N PHE A 23 -8.79 15.48 -14.13
CA PHE A 23 -8.30 14.12 -14.35
C PHE A 23 -9.28 13.24 -15.13
N HIS A 24 -10.59 13.44 -14.90
CA HIS A 24 -11.66 12.67 -15.51
C HIS A 24 -12.01 13.16 -16.92
N GLU A 25 -11.72 14.43 -17.23
CA GLU A 25 -12.08 15.06 -18.49
C GLU A 25 -11.09 14.71 -19.61
N PHE A 26 -9.79 14.66 -19.31
CA PHE A 26 -8.76 14.41 -20.31
C PHE A 26 -8.15 13.01 -20.18
N ALA A 27 -8.16 12.22 -21.25
CA ALA A 27 -7.54 10.89 -21.30
C ALA A 27 -6.06 10.90 -20.90
N LYS A 28 -5.30 11.93 -21.31
CA LYS A 28 -3.90 12.13 -20.91
C LYS A 28 -3.70 12.22 -19.39
N PHE A 29 -4.70 12.68 -18.65
CA PHE A 29 -4.65 12.79 -17.19
C PHE A 29 -5.23 11.55 -16.53
N LYS A 30 -6.29 10.97 -17.10
CA LYS A 30 -6.87 9.70 -16.64
C LYS A 30 -5.87 8.54 -16.68
N ASN A 31 -5.10 8.42 -17.77
CA ASN A 31 -4.14 7.32 -17.96
C ASN A 31 -2.90 7.42 -17.07
N ARG A 32 -2.62 8.62 -16.52
CA ARG A 32 -1.47 8.90 -15.66
C ARG A 32 -1.91 9.69 -14.44
N ASP A 33 -2.93 9.16 -13.76
CA ASP A 33 -3.50 9.84 -12.61
C ASP A 33 -2.45 9.97 -11.50
N SER A 34 -2.19 11.23 -11.17
CA SER A 34 -1.15 11.63 -10.22
C SER A 34 -1.50 13.00 -9.69
N TRP A 35 -1.32 13.19 -8.39
CA TRP A 35 -1.56 14.48 -7.76
C TRP A 35 -0.57 15.54 -8.26
N ARG A 36 -1.09 16.73 -8.59
CA ARG A 36 -0.30 17.92 -8.93
C ARG A 36 -0.89 19.13 -8.23
N LYS A 37 -0.05 19.87 -7.49
CA LYS A 37 -0.48 21.07 -6.77
C LYS A 37 -1.00 22.13 -7.77
N PRO A 38 -2.25 22.61 -7.65
CA PRO A 38 -2.77 23.64 -8.53
C PRO A 38 -2.09 24.99 -8.25
N LYS A 39 -1.63 25.67 -9.31
CA LYS A 39 -0.88 26.93 -9.20
C LYS A 39 -1.65 28.18 -9.66
N GLY A 40 -2.51 28.06 -10.67
CA GLY A 40 -3.20 29.20 -11.29
C GLY A 40 -4.09 30.00 -10.32
N ILE A 41 -4.17 31.31 -10.54
CA ILE A 41 -4.85 32.27 -9.66
C ILE A 41 -6.35 31.94 -9.56
N ASP A 42 -7.01 31.69 -10.69
CA ASP A 42 -8.45 31.40 -10.76
C ASP A 42 -8.80 29.92 -10.56
N ASN A 43 -7.84 29.10 -10.14
CA ASN A 43 -8.08 27.67 -10.00
C ASN A 43 -9.02 27.38 -8.81
N PRO A 44 -10.22 26.80 -9.04
CA PRO A 44 -11.21 26.55 -7.99
C PRO A 44 -10.71 25.56 -6.94
N MET A 45 -9.85 24.62 -7.34
CA MET A 45 -9.24 23.63 -6.44
C MET A 45 -8.22 24.30 -5.51
N ARG A 46 -7.45 25.27 -6.02
CA ARG A 46 -6.52 26.09 -5.22
C ARG A 46 -7.29 26.94 -4.21
N ARG A 47 -8.42 27.53 -4.64
CA ARG A 47 -9.32 28.33 -3.81
C ARG A 47 -10.22 27.50 -2.87
N LYS A 48 -10.17 26.16 -2.96
CA LYS A 48 -10.97 25.21 -2.18
C LYS A 48 -12.48 25.48 -2.25
N LEU A 49 -12.99 25.81 -3.43
CA LEU A 49 -14.42 26.05 -3.63
C LEU A 49 -15.22 24.75 -3.47
N LYS A 50 -16.45 24.87 -2.92
CA LYS A 50 -17.39 23.75 -2.75
C LYS A 50 -17.63 23.06 -4.11
N GLY A 51 -17.69 21.73 -4.10
CA GLY A 51 -17.87 20.91 -5.31
C GLY A 51 -16.57 20.56 -6.04
N THR A 52 -15.43 21.15 -5.65
CA THR A 52 -14.12 20.79 -6.20
C THR A 52 -13.48 19.65 -5.37
N PRO A 53 -12.71 18.73 -5.97
CA PRO A 53 -11.98 17.72 -5.23
C PRO A 53 -11.06 18.32 -4.15
N PRO A 54 -10.85 17.62 -3.02
CA PRO A 54 -10.03 18.12 -1.92
C PRO A 54 -8.55 18.21 -2.32
N THR A 55 -7.86 19.18 -1.74
CA THR A 55 -6.42 19.36 -1.90
C THR A 55 -5.67 18.56 -0.84
N VAL A 56 -4.47 18.05 -1.18
CA VAL A 56 -3.60 17.34 -0.23
C VAL A 56 -3.14 18.28 0.88
N GLU A 57 -3.34 17.86 2.13
CA GLU A 57 -2.95 18.59 3.35
C GLU A 57 -2.36 17.64 4.41
N ILE A 58 -1.57 18.18 5.33
CA ILE A 58 -0.95 17.41 6.43
C ILE A 58 -2.00 16.77 7.35
N GLY A 59 -3.20 17.38 7.47
CA GLY A 59 -4.29 16.87 8.32
C GLY A 59 -4.83 15.50 7.90
N TYR A 60 -4.62 15.08 6.65
CA TYR A 60 -5.00 13.75 6.18
C TYR A 60 -4.00 12.65 6.59
N LYS A 61 -2.95 12.97 7.34
CA LYS A 61 -1.95 11.99 7.80
C LYS A 61 -2.60 10.95 8.73
N ASN A 62 -2.23 9.68 8.56
CA ASN A 62 -2.64 8.64 9.52
C ASN A 62 -1.92 8.84 10.87
N PRO A 63 -2.57 8.48 12.00
CA PRO A 63 -1.89 8.36 13.30
C PRO A 63 -0.65 7.49 13.20
N GLU A 64 0.34 7.76 14.05
CA GLU A 64 1.67 7.14 13.98
C GLU A 64 1.60 5.62 14.11
N ILE A 65 0.75 5.16 15.03
CA ILE A 65 0.56 3.76 15.39
C ILE A 65 0.21 2.89 14.16
N ILE A 66 -0.64 3.41 13.26
CA ILE A 66 -1.15 2.65 12.10
C ILE A 66 -0.42 2.98 10.80
N ARG A 67 0.45 3.99 10.80
CA ARG A 67 1.08 4.51 9.59
C ARG A 67 2.04 3.47 9.03
N GLY A 68 1.85 3.09 7.78
CA GLY A 68 2.69 2.10 7.11
C GLY A 68 2.39 0.64 7.48
N LEU A 69 1.36 0.36 8.28
CA LEU A 69 0.94 -1.02 8.57
C LEU A 69 0.05 -1.59 7.45
N HIS A 70 0.19 -2.89 7.22
CA HIS A 70 -0.73 -3.69 6.40
C HIS A 70 -2.09 -3.82 7.12
N PRO A 71 -3.22 -4.05 6.41
CA PRO A 71 -4.52 -4.33 7.05
C PRO A 71 -4.53 -5.47 8.07
N SER A 72 -3.52 -6.35 8.04
CA SER A 72 -3.30 -7.40 9.04
C SER A 72 -2.69 -6.88 10.36
N GLY A 73 -2.28 -5.62 10.42
CA GLY A 73 -1.58 -5.00 11.57
C GLY A 73 -0.06 -5.19 11.56
N LEU A 74 0.49 -5.88 10.56
CA LEU A 74 1.93 -6.15 10.42
C LEU A 74 2.61 -5.14 9.50
N ARG A 75 3.91 -4.90 9.69
CA ARG A 75 4.72 -4.04 8.83
C ARG A 75 5.12 -4.78 7.54
N PRO A 76 4.75 -4.28 6.35
CA PRO A 76 5.11 -4.92 5.09
C PRO A 76 6.60 -4.73 4.78
N ILE A 77 7.29 -5.83 4.49
CA ILE A 77 8.70 -5.82 4.05
C ILE A 77 8.84 -6.63 2.77
N VAL A 78 9.62 -6.10 1.83
CA VAL A 78 9.97 -6.81 0.59
C VAL A 78 11.25 -7.61 0.81
N VAL A 79 11.22 -8.90 0.47
CA VAL A 79 12.33 -9.83 0.61
C VAL A 79 12.76 -10.38 -0.76
N GLU A 80 14.07 -10.49 -0.94
CA GLU A 80 14.69 -11.01 -2.17
C GLU A 80 15.55 -12.27 -1.93
N ASN A 81 16.02 -12.49 -0.70
CA ASN A 81 16.93 -13.59 -0.35
C ASN A 81 16.66 -14.17 1.05
N LYS A 82 17.27 -15.32 1.36
CA LYS A 82 17.09 -16.01 2.64
C LYS A 82 17.72 -15.26 3.82
N SER A 83 18.86 -14.59 3.61
CA SER A 83 19.56 -13.82 4.65
C SER A 83 18.74 -12.64 5.18
N GLN A 84 17.89 -12.04 4.33
CA GLN A 84 16.95 -11.00 4.76
C GLN A 84 15.86 -11.55 5.68
N ILE A 85 15.46 -12.82 5.53
CA ILE A 85 14.43 -13.46 6.37
C ILE A 85 14.93 -13.62 7.81
N GLU A 86 16.21 -13.95 7.99
CA GLU A 86 16.81 -14.19 9.32
C GLU A 86 16.79 -12.97 10.23
N LYS A 87 16.80 -11.76 9.65
CA LYS A 87 16.80 -10.50 10.40
C LYS A 87 15.39 -10.02 10.79
N LEU A 88 14.34 -10.77 10.40
CA LEU A 88 12.97 -10.35 10.57
C LEU A 88 12.26 -11.11 11.69
N ASP A 89 11.25 -10.45 12.27
CA ASP A 89 10.38 -11.02 13.30
C ASP A 89 8.98 -11.32 12.72
N PRO A 90 8.49 -12.58 12.76
CA PRO A 90 7.18 -13.00 12.26
C PRO A 90 6.00 -12.27 12.92
N LYS A 91 6.13 -11.85 14.19
CA LYS A 91 5.05 -11.18 14.91
C LYS A 91 4.85 -9.73 14.49
N LYS A 92 5.90 -9.10 13.93
CA LYS A 92 5.91 -7.68 13.57
C LYS A 92 5.79 -7.46 12.06
N HIS A 93 6.24 -8.41 11.25
CA HIS A 93 6.41 -8.22 9.81
C HIS A 93 5.55 -9.15 8.98
N ILE A 94 5.04 -8.62 7.86
CA ILE A 94 4.43 -9.39 6.78
C ILE A 94 5.34 -9.30 5.56
N VAL A 95 5.56 -10.42 4.90
CA VAL A 95 6.57 -10.51 3.84
C VAL A 95 5.92 -10.44 2.46
N TYR A 96 6.47 -9.58 1.62
CA TYR A 96 6.27 -9.57 0.18
C TYR A 96 7.51 -10.14 -0.49
N ILE A 97 7.35 -11.16 -1.32
CA ILE A 97 8.46 -11.65 -2.14
C ILE A 97 8.60 -10.74 -3.36
N SER A 98 9.80 -10.22 -3.61
CA SER A 98 10.06 -9.32 -4.73
C SER A 98 9.70 -9.97 -6.07
N LYS A 99 9.12 -9.17 -6.98
CA LYS A 99 8.75 -9.63 -8.33
C LYS A 99 9.97 -10.12 -9.12
N ARG A 100 11.16 -9.58 -8.83
CA ARG A 100 12.44 -9.89 -9.49
C ARG A 100 12.92 -11.32 -9.23
N VAL A 101 12.45 -11.96 -8.16
CA VAL A 101 12.86 -13.33 -7.82
C VAL A 101 12.17 -14.31 -8.77
N GLY A 102 12.97 -15.16 -9.42
CA GLY A 102 12.47 -16.23 -10.30
C GLY A 102 11.71 -17.31 -9.52
N LEU A 103 10.87 -18.07 -10.22
CA LEU A 103 9.93 -19.03 -9.62
C LEU A 103 10.63 -20.07 -8.72
N ARG A 104 11.75 -20.66 -9.17
CA ARG A 104 12.52 -21.63 -8.38
C ARG A 104 12.92 -21.07 -7.01
N LYS A 105 13.53 -19.88 -7.00
CA LYS A 105 13.93 -19.20 -5.76
C LYS A 105 12.73 -18.76 -4.92
N LYS A 106 11.61 -18.38 -5.54
CA LYS A 106 10.38 -18.06 -4.79
C LYS A 106 9.86 -19.26 -4.01
N LEU A 107 9.82 -20.44 -4.61
CA LEU A 107 9.37 -21.66 -3.92
C LEU A 107 10.27 -21.99 -2.72
N GLU A 108 11.59 -21.87 -2.88
CA GLU A 108 12.52 -22.03 -1.76
C GLU A 108 12.30 -20.99 -0.65
N LEU A 109 12.08 -19.72 -1.00
CA LEU A 109 11.80 -18.67 -0.02
C LEU A 109 10.46 -18.89 0.69
N VAL A 110 9.43 -19.32 -0.02
CA VAL A 110 8.11 -19.64 0.56
C VAL A 110 8.25 -20.75 1.60
N LYS A 111 8.97 -21.83 1.28
CA LYS A 111 9.24 -22.91 2.25
C LYS A 111 9.93 -22.38 3.50
N SER A 112 11.04 -21.65 3.35
CA SER A 112 11.77 -21.07 4.50
C SER A 112 10.95 -20.05 5.30
N LEU A 113 10.06 -19.29 4.65
CA LEU A 113 9.16 -18.35 5.32
C LEU A 113 8.08 -19.06 6.13
N LYS A 114 7.50 -20.14 5.59
CA LYS A 114 6.52 -20.99 6.27
C LYS A 114 7.10 -21.69 7.49
N GLU A 115 8.29 -22.27 7.34
CA GLU A 115 9.03 -22.89 8.45
C GLU A 115 9.26 -21.91 9.61
N LYS A 116 9.55 -20.64 9.30
CA LYS A 116 9.72 -19.57 10.30
C LYS A 116 8.42 -18.92 10.76
N GLY A 117 7.26 -19.34 10.23
CA GLY A 117 5.93 -18.83 10.62
C GLY A 117 5.60 -17.42 10.13
N PHE A 118 6.25 -16.92 9.06
CA PHE A 118 5.89 -15.63 8.48
C PHE A 118 4.59 -15.70 7.68
N ARG A 119 3.81 -14.61 7.75
CA ARG A 119 2.69 -14.41 6.84
C ARG A 119 3.19 -13.82 5.52
N ILE A 120 2.86 -14.48 4.41
CA ILE A 120 3.22 -14.05 3.07
C ILE A 120 2.01 -13.33 2.44
N ALA A 121 2.21 -12.14 1.89
CA ALA A 121 1.13 -11.34 1.31
C ALA A 121 0.86 -11.65 -0.17
N ASN A 122 1.88 -12.13 -0.89
CA ASN A 122 1.82 -12.50 -2.31
C ASN A 122 2.32 -13.94 -2.50
N GLU A 123 1.64 -14.88 -1.85
CA GLU A 123 2.00 -16.28 -1.94
C GLU A 123 1.87 -16.80 -3.38
N VAL A 124 2.84 -17.60 -3.80
CA VAL A 124 2.83 -18.30 -5.09
C VAL A 124 2.63 -19.77 -4.76
N GLU A 125 1.46 -20.30 -5.08
CA GLU A 125 1.19 -21.73 -5.01
C GLU A 125 1.80 -22.41 -6.24
N ALA A 126 2.60 -23.45 -6.03
CA ALA A 126 2.90 -24.39 -7.10
C ALA A 126 1.65 -25.24 -7.29
N LYS A 127 0.95 -25.08 -8.42
CA LYS A 127 -0.01 -26.11 -8.83
C LYS A 127 0.79 -27.37 -9.13
N GLU A 128 0.50 -28.44 -8.43
CA GLU A 128 0.90 -29.77 -8.87
C GLU A 128 0.20 -30.00 -10.21
N VAL A 129 0.99 -30.17 -11.26
CA VAL A 129 0.48 -30.54 -12.57
C VAL A 129 0.27 -32.04 -12.50
N GLU A 130 -1.00 -32.47 -12.42
CA GLU A 130 -1.40 -33.83 -12.78
C GLU A 130 -1.20 -34.07 -14.28
#